data_AF-A0A6P8IDV5-F1
#
_entry.id   AF-A0A6P8IDV5-F1
#
_cell.length_a   1.000
_cell.length_b   1.000
_cell.length_c   1.000
_cell.angle_alpha   90.00
_cell.angle_beta   90.00
_cell.angle_gamma   90.00
#
_symmetry.space_group_name_H-M   'P 1'
#
loop_
_entity.id
_entity.type
_entity.pdbx_description
1 polymer ?
#
loop_
_entity_poly.entity_id
_entity_poly.type
_entity_poly.pdbx_seq_one_letter_code
_entity_poly.pdbx_strand_id
1 'polypeptide(L)'
;MAKTGFIFLLLLVASFFELATATNTCTWGFYMCASNSQCISSRNRCNGYTECSNGEDERNCPASCSGFYGHFRCNNNNCISRSNLCDGVNNCGDGSDESTALCGGTAFHVRLVGGRSSNEGRLEVYYPPTRTWGTVCDDDWGLSDAIVVCRQLGLPRATQAISGAEFGQGTGPILLDHVHCTGSELTLSRCSSGGWKNHNCGHSEDAGVVCGAAQPRLTCLRC
;
A
#
# COMPACT_ATOMS: atom_id res chain seq x y z
N MET A 1 -18.01 -43.44 -78.26
CA MET A 1 -18.30 -42.00 -78.16
C MET A 1 -16.97 -41.28 -77.87
N ALA A 2 -16.61 -40.29 -78.72
CA ALA A 2 -15.68 -39.14 -78.57
C ALA A 2 -14.50 -39.20 -77.56
N LYS A 3 -13.28 -38.66 -77.75
CA LYS A 3 -12.52 -37.86 -78.75
C LYS A 3 -11.06 -37.85 -78.18
N THR A 4 -10.00 -38.14 -78.94
CA THR A 4 -9.00 -37.18 -79.50
C THR A 4 -8.02 -36.48 -78.51
N GLY A 5 -6.70 -36.56 -78.78
CA GLY A 5 -5.63 -35.58 -78.38
C GLY A 5 -4.81 -35.95 -77.12
N PHE A 6 -3.55 -36.41 -77.10
CA PHE A 6 -2.24 -35.90 -77.56
C PHE A 6 -1.69 -34.64 -76.81
N ILE A 7 -0.50 -34.82 -76.19
CA ILE A 7 0.63 -33.87 -75.98
C ILE A 7 0.68 -32.95 -74.73
N PHE A 8 1.73 -33.22 -73.92
CA PHE A 8 2.58 -32.39 -73.05
C PHE A 8 2.68 -30.87 -73.34
N LEU A 9 2.60 -30.00 -72.31
CA LEU A 9 3.44 -28.78 -72.11
C LEU A 9 3.11 -28.13 -70.74
N LEU A 10 3.97 -28.16 -69.71
CA LEU A 10 5.04 -27.20 -69.36
C LEU A 10 4.60 -25.73 -69.07
N LEU A 11 4.66 -25.37 -67.77
CA LEU A 11 4.97 -24.07 -67.12
C LEU A 11 4.05 -22.84 -67.32
N LEU A 12 3.52 -22.31 -66.21
CA LEU A 12 3.83 -20.95 -65.65
C LEU A 12 2.96 -20.61 -64.41
N VAL A 13 3.65 -20.35 -63.30
CA VAL A 13 3.38 -19.41 -62.17
C VAL A 13 1.96 -18.89 -61.91
N ALA A 14 1.44 -19.24 -60.72
CA ALA A 14 1.08 -18.28 -59.67
C ALA A 14 0.89 -19.12 -58.40
N SER A 15 1.93 -19.25 -57.58
CA SER A 15 1.96 -18.53 -56.31
C SER A 15 0.59 -18.55 -55.64
N PHE A 16 0.30 -19.65 -54.92
CA PHE A 16 -0.54 -19.64 -53.73
C PHE A 16 0.14 -18.73 -52.67
N PHE A 17 0.29 -17.44 -53.01
CA PHE A 17 0.21 -16.38 -52.03
C PHE A 17 -1.28 -16.26 -51.76
N GLU A 18 -1.79 -17.12 -50.88
CA GLU A 18 -2.86 -16.64 -50.02
C GLU A 18 -2.35 -15.31 -49.47
N LEU A 19 -3.07 -14.24 -49.76
CA LEU A 19 -2.88 -12.96 -49.12
C LEU A 19 -3.05 -13.22 -47.62
N ALA A 20 -1.96 -13.57 -46.94
CA ALA A 20 -1.75 -13.16 -45.58
C ALA A 20 -1.83 -11.64 -45.66
N THR A 21 -3.05 -11.13 -45.45
CA THR A 21 -3.22 -9.77 -44.97
C THR A 21 -2.27 -9.68 -43.78
N ALA A 22 -1.15 -8.99 -43.96
CA ALA A 22 -0.29 -8.63 -42.85
C ALA A 22 -1.19 -7.80 -41.96
N THR A 23 -1.78 -8.42 -40.94
CA THR A 23 -2.50 -7.69 -39.93
C THR A 23 -1.43 -6.80 -39.31
N ASN A 24 -1.55 -5.48 -39.52
CA ASN A 24 -0.71 -4.47 -38.90
C ASN A 24 -0.99 -4.51 -37.39
N THR A 25 -0.48 -5.54 -36.74
CA THR A 25 -0.76 -5.88 -35.35
C THR A 25 0.56 -6.33 -34.77
N CYS A 26 1.02 -5.63 -33.75
CA CYS A 26 2.23 -6.03 -33.05
C CYS A 26 2.06 -7.43 -32.45
N THR A 27 3.18 -8.13 -32.29
CA THR A 27 3.22 -9.41 -31.57
C THR A 27 2.73 -9.24 -30.14
N TRP A 28 2.21 -10.32 -29.56
CA TRP A 28 1.70 -10.31 -28.19
C TRP A 28 2.76 -9.79 -27.20
N GLY A 29 2.39 -8.80 -26.37
CA GLY A 29 3.32 -8.10 -25.46
C GLY A 29 3.88 -6.77 -25.99
N PHE A 30 3.44 -6.33 -27.17
CA PHE A 30 3.75 -5.02 -27.74
C PHE A 30 2.47 -4.21 -28.02
N TYR A 31 2.54 -2.90 -27.78
CA TYR A 31 1.49 -1.93 -28.09
C TYR A 31 1.82 -1.22 -29.40
N MET A 32 0.81 -1.07 -30.26
CA MET A 32 0.97 -0.38 -31.53
C MET A 32 0.59 1.10 -31.38
N CYS A 33 1.56 1.98 -31.64
CA CYS A 33 1.33 3.41 -31.80
C CYS A 33 0.43 3.62 -33.04
N ALA A 34 -0.76 4.19 -32.83
CA ALA A 34 -1.70 4.49 -33.90
C ALA A 34 -1.21 5.58 -34.86
N SER A 35 -0.27 6.41 -34.41
CA SER A 35 0.29 7.54 -35.16
C SER A 35 1.24 7.16 -36.29
N ASN A 36 2.08 6.15 -36.07
CA ASN A 36 3.17 5.77 -36.97
C ASN A 36 3.32 4.24 -37.12
N SER A 37 2.40 3.45 -36.57
CA SER A 37 2.45 1.98 -36.56
C SER A 37 3.69 1.39 -35.88
N GLN A 38 4.39 2.16 -35.04
CA GLN A 38 5.51 1.68 -34.24
C GLN A 38 5.02 0.73 -33.14
N CYS A 39 5.72 -0.40 -32.95
CA CYS A 39 5.48 -1.31 -31.86
C CYS A 39 6.39 -0.97 -30.67
N ILE A 40 5.81 -0.50 -29.58
CA ILE A 40 6.51 -0.31 -28.30
C ILE A 40 6.21 -1.47 -27.37
N SER A 41 7.04 -1.72 -26.36
CA SER A 41 6.69 -2.73 -25.36
C SER A 41 5.36 -2.36 -24.70
N SER A 42 4.49 -3.34 -24.40
CA SER A 42 3.28 -3.06 -23.61
C SER A 42 3.57 -2.41 -22.25
N ARG A 43 4.82 -2.51 -21.75
CA ARG A 43 5.32 -1.82 -20.55
C ARG A 43 5.53 -0.32 -20.74
N ASN A 44 5.65 0.13 -21.98
CA ASN A 44 5.88 1.52 -22.34
C ASN A 44 4.57 2.26 -22.65
N ARG A 45 3.43 1.63 -22.36
CA ARG A 45 2.14 2.29 -22.43
C ARG A 45 1.77 2.77 -21.03
N CYS A 46 1.55 4.07 -20.86
CA CYS A 46 1.21 4.72 -19.60
C CYS A 46 2.32 4.56 -18.53
N ASN A 47 3.58 4.69 -18.94
CA ASN A 47 4.77 4.61 -18.07
C ASN A 47 5.31 5.99 -17.68
N GLY A 48 4.68 7.09 -18.13
CA GLY A 48 5.11 8.46 -17.89
C GLY A 48 6.21 8.97 -18.81
N TYR A 49 6.66 8.17 -19.78
CA TYR A 49 7.63 8.54 -20.81
C TYR A 49 6.95 8.51 -22.18
N THR A 50 7.40 9.38 -23.08
CA THR A 50 6.84 9.45 -24.44
C THR A 50 7.69 8.61 -25.38
N GLU A 51 7.20 7.43 -25.74
CA GLU A 51 7.80 6.56 -26.74
C GLU A 51 7.08 6.61 -28.10
N CYS A 52 5.77 6.87 -28.13
CA CYS A 52 5.05 7.14 -29.39
C CYS A 52 5.20 8.62 -29.81
N SER A 53 5.29 8.89 -31.11
CA SER A 53 5.64 10.22 -31.67
C SER A 53 4.71 11.38 -31.28
N ASN A 54 3.53 11.09 -30.74
CA ASN A 54 2.55 12.07 -30.29
C ASN A 54 2.09 11.84 -28.84
N GLY A 55 2.82 11.01 -28.07
CA GLY A 55 2.48 10.67 -26.68
C GLY A 55 1.16 9.92 -26.52
N GLU A 56 0.65 9.23 -27.55
CA GLU A 56 -0.60 8.46 -27.44
C GLU A 56 -0.51 7.26 -26.50
N ASP A 57 0.68 6.72 -26.33
CA ASP A 57 1.03 5.78 -25.27
C ASP A 57 0.73 6.33 -23.87
N GLU A 58 0.72 7.65 -23.70
CA GLU A 58 0.43 8.36 -22.45
C GLU A 58 -0.93 9.08 -22.45
N ARG A 59 -1.71 9.01 -23.54
CA ARG A 59 -3.01 9.69 -23.64
C ARG A 59 -4.16 8.71 -23.43
N ASN A 60 -5.20 9.17 -22.73
CA ASN A 60 -6.38 8.37 -22.40
C ASN A 60 -6.01 7.07 -21.65
N CYS A 61 -4.99 7.15 -20.80
CA CYS A 61 -4.69 6.12 -19.82
C CYS A 61 -5.90 5.98 -18.87
N PRO A 62 -6.40 4.75 -18.62
CA PRO A 62 -7.48 4.54 -17.67
C PRO A 62 -7.12 5.17 -16.31
N ALA A 63 -8.10 5.79 -15.65
CA ALA A 63 -7.95 6.40 -14.32
C ALA A 63 -7.56 5.41 -13.19
N SER A 64 -7.27 4.16 -13.52
CA SER A 64 -6.72 3.16 -12.63
C SER A 64 -5.25 2.99 -13.02
N CYS A 65 -4.32 3.47 -12.18
CA CYS A 65 -2.85 3.35 -12.31
C CYS A 65 -2.42 2.21 -13.26
N SER A 66 -2.21 2.50 -14.56
CA SER A 66 -2.23 1.46 -15.60
C SER A 66 -0.96 1.45 -16.46
N GLY A 67 0.16 1.05 -15.86
CA GLY A 67 1.34 0.52 -16.56
C GLY A 67 1.84 -0.82 -16.00
N PHE A 68 1.20 -1.33 -14.95
CA PHE A 68 1.71 -2.46 -14.18
C PHE A 68 0.57 -3.32 -13.65
N TYR A 69 0.68 -4.63 -13.84
CA TYR A 69 0.11 -5.56 -12.87
C TYR A 69 0.73 -5.21 -11.51
N GLY A 70 -0.07 -4.75 -10.56
CA GLY A 70 0.43 -4.53 -9.20
C GLY A 70 0.56 -3.10 -8.71
N HIS A 71 -0.32 -2.15 -9.08
CA HIS A 71 -0.38 -0.82 -8.42
C HIS A 71 -1.77 -0.57 -7.79
N PHE A 72 -1.80 0.18 -6.68
CA PHE A 72 -2.99 0.61 -5.94
C PHE A 72 -3.13 2.13 -6.02
N ARG A 73 -4.37 2.61 -6.22
CA ARG A 73 -4.69 4.04 -6.27
C ARG A 73 -5.21 4.50 -4.91
N CYS A 74 -4.49 5.44 -4.32
CA CYS A 74 -4.86 6.15 -3.10
C CYS A 74 -6.06 7.07 -3.31
N ASN A 75 -6.73 7.51 -2.23
CA ASN A 75 -7.88 8.42 -2.31
C ASN A 75 -7.48 9.82 -2.80
N ASN A 76 -6.25 10.25 -2.53
CA ASN A 76 -5.66 11.49 -3.06
C ASN A 76 -5.17 11.37 -4.52
N ASN A 77 -5.46 10.26 -5.20
CA ASN A 77 -5.05 9.94 -6.57
C ASN A 77 -3.55 9.61 -6.76
N ASN A 78 -2.77 9.50 -5.68
CA ASN A 78 -1.43 8.93 -5.78
C ASN A 78 -1.51 7.44 -6.13
N CYS A 79 -0.46 6.95 -6.80
CA CYS A 79 -0.30 5.54 -7.14
C CYS A 79 0.88 4.98 -6.35
N ILE A 80 0.65 3.84 -5.70
CA ILE A 80 1.68 3.07 -5.01
C ILE A 80 1.70 1.64 -5.54
N SER A 81 2.74 0.87 -5.24
CA SER A 81 2.77 -0.56 -5.54
C SER A 81 1.69 -1.31 -4.76
N ARG A 82 1.15 -2.41 -5.29
CA ARG A 82 0.28 -3.33 -4.54
C ARG A 82 1.03 -4.04 -3.42
N SER A 83 2.37 -4.12 -3.48
CA SER A 83 3.19 -4.59 -2.35
C SER A 83 3.16 -3.63 -1.16
N ASN A 84 2.78 -2.37 -1.42
CA ASN A 84 2.70 -1.29 -0.47
C ASN A 84 1.26 -1.11 0.06
N LEU A 85 0.36 -2.02 -0.34
CA LEU A 85 -1.01 -2.08 0.14
C LEU A 85 -1.04 -3.01 1.35
N CYS A 86 -1.50 -2.52 2.50
CA CYS A 86 -1.58 -3.28 3.74
C CYS A 86 -0.22 -3.76 4.28
N ASP A 87 0.85 -3.01 4.01
CA ASP A 87 2.22 -3.30 4.46
C ASP A 87 2.58 -2.59 5.78
N GLY A 88 1.59 -1.93 6.39
CA GLY A 88 1.73 -1.16 7.61
C GLY A 88 2.50 0.14 7.41
N VAL A 89 2.54 0.69 6.19
CA VAL A 89 3.18 1.97 5.88
C VAL A 89 2.23 2.84 5.09
N ASN A 90 2.10 4.10 5.50
CA ASN A 90 1.35 5.09 4.73
C ASN A 90 2.17 5.57 3.52
N ASN A 91 2.22 4.75 2.48
CA ASN A 91 2.86 5.05 1.20
C ASN A 91 2.00 6.03 0.39
N CYS A 92 0.70 6.08 0.65
CA CYS A 92 -0.20 7.04 0.01
C CYS A 92 -0.07 8.49 0.53
N GLY A 93 0.48 8.69 1.72
CA GLY A 93 0.47 9.96 2.46
C GLY A 93 -0.88 10.30 3.11
N ASP A 94 -1.99 9.74 2.62
CA ASP A 94 -3.35 9.92 3.13
C ASP A 94 -3.91 8.69 3.90
N GLY A 95 -3.13 7.61 4.01
CA GLY A 95 -3.48 6.38 4.72
C GLY A 95 -4.43 5.44 3.98
N SER A 96 -4.74 5.70 2.71
CA SER A 96 -5.72 4.90 1.94
C SER A 96 -5.28 3.47 1.69
N ASP A 97 -3.97 3.25 1.60
CA ASP A 97 -3.34 1.95 1.41
C ASP A 97 -3.36 1.06 2.65
N GLU A 98 -3.59 1.66 3.81
CA GLU A 98 -3.73 0.95 5.09
C GLU A 98 -5.18 1.02 5.61
N SER A 99 -6.12 1.40 4.74
CA SER A 99 -7.52 1.55 5.11
C SER A 99 -8.13 0.22 5.54
N THR A 100 -8.87 0.27 6.65
CA THR A 100 -9.67 -0.84 7.19
C THR A 100 -10.60 -1.46 6.14
N ALA A 101 -11.12 -0.64 5.22
CA ALA A 101 -12.02 -1.06 4.16
C ALA A 101 -11.32 -1.89 3.06
N LEU A 102 -10.01 -1.74 2.89
CA LEU A 102 -9.21 -2.40 1.84
C LEU A 102 -8.45 -3.62 2.38
N CYS A 103 -7.92 -3.54 3.60
CA CYS A 103 -7.03 -4.56 4.17
C CYS A 103 -7.74 -5.72 4.88
N GLY A 104 -9.04 -5.94 4.61
CA GLY A 104 -9.78 -7.09 5.16
C GLY A 104 -9.76 -7.22 6.69
N GLY A 105 -9.46 -6.13 7.41
CA GLY A 105 -9.34 -6.12 8.87
C GLY A 105 -8.08 -6.77 9.45
N THR A 106 -7.00 -7.00 8.68
CA THR A 106 -5.70 -7.45 9.20
C THR A 106 -4.70 -6.33 9.46
N ALA A 107 -5.08 -5.07 9.20
CA ALA A 107 -4.22 -3.95 9.54
C ALA A 107 -4.02 -3.91 11.06
N PHE A 108 -2.76 -3.74 11.45
CA PHE A 108 -2.39 -3.63 12.85
C PHE A 108 -2.88 -2.26 13.34
N HIS A 109 -4.05 -2.23 13.97
CA HIS A 109 -4.68 -1.00 14.42
C HIS A 109 -4.34 -0.71 15.87
N VAL A 110 -4.12 0.57 16.15
CA VAL A 110 -3.89 1.10 17.50
C VAL A 110 -4.89 2.20 17.80
N ARG A 111 -5.27 2.36 19.08
CA ARG A 111 -6.12 3.46 19.55
C ARG A 111 -5.70 3.88 20.96
N LEU A 112 -6.08 5.11 21.34
CA LEU A 112 -5.90 5.65 22.68
C LEU A 112 -7.23 5.73 23.41
N VAL A 113 -7.29 5.26 24.66
CA VAL A 113 -8.50 5.21 25.48
C VAL A 113 -8.24 5.80 26.86
N GLY A 114 -9.21 6.50 27.45
CA GLY A 114 -9.10 7.01 28.83
C GLY A 114 -8.31 8.31 28.99
N GLY A 115 -7.80 8.88 27.90
CA GLY A 115 -7.17 10.20 27.90
C GLY A 115 -8.18 11.35 28.02
N ARG A 116 -7.70 12.54 28.43
CA ARG A 116 -8.53 13.77 28.49
C ARG A 116 -8.65 14.46 27.13
N SER A 117 -7.80 14.09 26.17
CA SER A 117 -7.79 14.59 24.80
C SER A 117 -7.54 13.45 23.81
N SER A 118 -7.66 13.73 22.51
CA SER A 118 -7.37 12.77 21.44
C SER A 118 -5.88 12.39 21.31
N ASN A 119 -4.99 13.11 22.01
CA ASN A 119 -3.55 12.96 21.86
C ASN A 119 -2.92 12.17 23.01
N GLU A 120 -3.71 11.60 23.91
CA GLU A 120 -3.22 10.86 25.05
C GLU A 120 -4.18 9.72 25.42
N GLY A 121 -3.67 8.72 26.13
CA GLY A 121 -4.49 7.63 26.66
C GLY A 121 -3.72 6.31 26.79
N ARG A 122 -4.40 5.33 27.38
CA ARG A 122 -3.98 3.93 27.38
C ARG A 122 -3.94 3.41 25.95
N LEU A 123 -2.88 2.72 25.61
CA LEU A 123 -2.69 2.11 24.31
C LEU A 123 -3.46 0.80 24.23
N GLU A 124 -4.31 0.69 23.21
CA GLU A 124 -4.96 -0.56 22.85
C GLU A 124 -4.64 -0.92 21.39
N VAL A 125 -4.34 -2.20 21.16
CA VAL A 125 -4.06 -2.77 19.85
C VAL A 125 -5.16 -3.73 19.44
N TYR A 126 -5.44 -3.78 18.14
CA TYR A 126 -6.42 -4.71 17.58
C TYR A 126 -5.75 -6.03 17.21
N TYR A 127 -6.33 -7.14 17.65
CA TYR A 127 -5.88 -8.48 17.29
C TYR A 127 -6.82 -9.10 16.24
N PRO A 128 -6.43 -9.11 14.94
CA PRO A 128 -7.29 -9.56 13.86
C PRO A 128 -7.87 -10.98 14.02
N PRO A 129 -7.11 -11.99 14.51
CA PRO A 129 -7.62 -13.36 14.60
C PRO A 129 -8.86 -13.51 15.47
N THR A 130 -8.98 -12.74 16.55
CA THR A 130 -10.17 -12.77 17.43
C THR A 130 -11.06 -11.54 17.31
N ARG A 131 -10.68 -10.56 16.48
CA ARG A 131 -11.40 -9.28 16.31
C ARG A 131 -11.63 -8.53 17.61
N THR A 132 -10.66 -8.58 18.50
CA THR A 132 -10.73 -7.96 19.83
C THR A 132 -9.66 -6.90 19.99
N TRP A 133 -10.01 -5.85 20.70
CA TRP A 133 -9.04 -4.90 21.26
C TRP A 133 -8.45 -5.46 22.55
N GLY A 134 -7.20 -5.11 22.82
CA GLY A 134 -6.53 -5.44 24.05
C GLY A 134 -5.37 -4.49 24.33
N THR A 135 -4.83 -4.55 25.54
CA THR A 135 -3.84 -3.60 26.03
C THR A 135 -2.41 -4.07 25.74
N VAL A 136 -1.45 -3.19 25.99
CA VAL A 136 -0.01 -3.44 25.85
C VAL A 136 0.60 -3.32 27.24
N CYS A 137 1.47 -4.25 27.63
CA CYS A 137 2.21 -4.17 28.89
C CYS A 137 3.29 -3.08 28.84
N ASP A 138 3.58 -2.46 29.99
CA ASP A 138 4.59 -1.42 30.15
C ASP A 138 6.03 -1.95 30.38
N ASP A 139 6.22 -3.27 30.42
CA ASP A 139 7.54 -3.91 30.42
C ASP A 139 8.32 -3.52 29.13
N ASP A 140 9.51 -2.95 29.34
CA ASP A 140 10.36 -2.32 28.32
C ASP A 140 9.71 -1.15 27.54
N TRP A 141 8.55 -0.65 27.99
CA TRP A 141 7.82 0.43 27.31
C TRP A 141 8.53 1.78 27.44
N GLY A 142 9.08 2.25 26.32
CA GLY A 142 9.89 3.45 26.26
C GLY A 142 9.34 4.57 25.36
N LEU A 143 10.04 5.70 25.39
CA LEU A 143 9.72 6.85 24.53
C LEU A 143 9.84 6.50 23.04
N SER A 144 10.75 5.60 22.66
CA SER A 144 10.89 5.12 21.28
C SER A 144 9.61 4.43 20.79
N ASP A 145 8.99 3.61 21.64
CA ASP A 145 7.73 2.92 21.33
C ASP A 145 6.57 3.92 21.22
N ALA A 146 6.49 4.84 22.18
CA ALA A 146 5.50 5.91 22.14
C ALA A 146 5.61 6.77 20.87
N ILE A 147 6.84 7.07 20.40
CA ILE A 147 7.08 7.81 19.16
C ILE A 147 6.46 7.08 17.96
N VAL A 148 6.62 5.76 17.88
CA VAL A 148 6.06 4.94 16.80
C VAL A 148 4.53 4.95 16.85
N VAL A 149 3.95 4.83 18.05
CA VAL A 149 2.48 4.90 18.23
C VAL A 149 1.92 6.25 17.78
N CYS A 150 2.49 7.37 18.25
CA CYS A 150 2.01 8.69 17.86
C CYS A 150 2.17 8.92 16.34
N ARG A 151 3.27 8.43 15.75
CA ARG A 151 3.48 8.47 14.29
C ARG A 151 2.42 7.67 13.55
N GLN A 152 2.13 6.45 13.98
CA GLN A 152 1.12 5.58 13.39
C GLN A 152 -0.29 6.20 13.45
N LEU A 153 -0.59 6.94 14.52
CA LEU A 153 -1.84 7.66 14.70
C LEU A 153 -1.91 8.99 13.92
N GLY A 154 -0.84 9.38 13.22
CA GLY A 154 -0.76 10.68 12.53
C GLY A 154 -0.70 11.87 13.49
N LEU A 155 -0.33 11.64 14.76
CA LEU A 155 -0.23 12.65 15.79
C LEU A 155 1.19 13.24 15.86
N PRO A 156 1.36 14.44 16.45
CA PRO A 156 2.70 14.98 16.71
C PRO A 156 3.53 14.05 17.58
N ARG A 157 4.86 14.20 17.48
CA ARG A 157 5.84 13.33 18.14
C ARG A 157 5.51 13.12 19.62
N ALA A 158 5.68 11.88 20.09
CA ALA A 158 5.45 11.55 21.49
C ALA A 158 6.31 12.39 22.43
N THR A 159 5.68 12.83 23.52
CA THR A 159 6.35 13.53 24.62
C THR A 159 6.57 12.62 25.81
N GLN A 160 5.71 11.62 26.03
CA GLN A 160 5.80 10.70 27.16
C GLN A 160 5.33 9.29 26.77
N ALA A 161 6.01 8.30 27.33
CA ALA A 161 5.55 6.92 27.45
C ALA A 161 5.06 6.73 28.89
N ILE A 162 3.84 6.20 29.04
CA ILE A 162 3.16 6.09 30.32
C ILE A 162 3.11 4.62 30.73
N SER A 163 3.44 4.35 31.99
CA SER A 163 3.40 3.04 32.65
C SER A 163 2.38 3.07 33.79
N GLY A 164 2.12 1.93 34.43
CA GLY A 164 1.32 1.88 35.66
C GLY A 164 -0.18 2.18 35.48
N ALA A 165 -0.72 2.00 34.26
CA ALA A 165 -2.13 2.21 33.95
C ALA A 165 -2.69 3.59 34.37
N GLU A 166 -1.92 4.68 34.23
CA GLU A 166 -2.37 6.03 34.65
C GLU A 166 -3.67 6.50 33.98
N PHE A 167 -3.95 6.05 32.76
CA PHE A 167 -5.21 6.31 32.04
C PHE A 167 -6.33 5.31 32.39
N GLY A 168 -6.16 4.59 33.49
CA GLY A 168 -7.03 3.52 33.95
C GLY A 168 -6.67 2.17 33.35
N GLN A 169 -7.11 1.11 34.02
CA GLN A 169 -6.91 -0.27 33.62
C GLN A 169 -7.82 -0.68 32.45
N GLY A 170 -7.32 -1.56 31.59
CA GLY A 170 -8.08 -2.29 30.61
C GLY A 170 -8.99 -3.36 31.22
N THR A 171 -9.89 -3.88 30.40
CA THR A 171 -10.84 -4.94 30.78
C THR A 171 -10.82 -6.13 29.82
N GLY A 172 -9.86 -6.15 28.90
CA GLY A 172 -9.74 -7.12 27.81
C GLY A 172 -8.46 -7.96 27.93
N PRO A 173 -8.04 -8.67 26.88
CA PRO A 173 -6.74 -9.32 26.88
C PRO A 173 -5.61 -8.29 26.91
N ILE A 174 -4.50 -8.63 27.55
CA ILE A 174 -3.22 -7.98 27.28
C ILE A 174 -2.63 -8.72 26.07
N LEU A 175 -2.33 -7.99 25.01
CA LEU A 175 -2.01 -8.57 23.71
C LEU A 175 -0.53 -8.54 23.37
N LEU A 176 0.19 -7.56 23.89
CA LEU A 176 1.61 -7.36 23.62
C LEU A 176 2.36 -7.06 24.91
N ASP A 177 3.62 -7.42 24.90
CA ASP A 177 4.55 -7.32 26.01
C ASP A 177 5.98 -7.24 25.44
N HIS A 178 6.90 -6.65 26.20
CA HIS A 178 8.29 -6.38 25.83
C HIS A 178 8.38 -5.71 24.45
N VAL A 179 7.54 -4.69 24.23
CA VAL A 179 7.55 -3.97 22.96
C VAL A 179 8.80 -3.10 22.91
N HIS A 180 9.62 -3.32 21.88
CA HIS A 180 10.89 -2.65 21.74
C HIS A 180 11.10 -2.14 20.31
N CYS A 181 10.94 -0.83 20.16
CA CYS A 181 11.14 -0.04 18.95
C CYS A 181 12.47 0.72 18.99
N THR A 182 13.06 0.98 17.82
CA THR A 182 14.16 1.95 17.66
C THR A 182 13.67 3.40 17.63
N GLY A 183 12.36 3.60 17.42
CA GLY A 183 11.72 4.92 17.28
C GLY A 183 11.64 5.40 15.82
N SER A 184 12.19 4.64 14.88
CA SER A 184 12.18 4.96 13.44
C SER A 184 11.09 4.21 12.67
N GLU A 185 10.46 3.21 13.30
CA GLU A 185 9.42 2.38 12.73
C GLU A 185 8.16 3.20 12.42
N LEU A 186 7.47 2.85 11.34
CA LEU A 186 6.26 3.55 10.92
C LEU A 186 5.01 3.05 11.66
N THR A 187 5.04 1.80 12.12
CA THR A 187 3.95 1.14 12.83
C THR A 187 4.50 0.22 13.92
N LEU A 188 3.71 0.03 14.99
CA LEU A 188 4.10 -0.78 16.14
C LEU A 188 4.30 -2.26 15.78
N SER A 189 3.65 -2.73 14.70
CA SER A 189 3.86 -4.08 14.15
C SER A 189 5.27 -4.35 13.64
N ARG A 190 6.08 -3.31 13.39
CA ARG A 190 7.47 -3.44 12.94
C ARG A 190 8.47 -3.47 14.10
N CYS A 191 8.02 -3.23 15.32
CA CYS A 191 8.84 -3.33 16.51
C CYS A 191 8.94 -4.78 16.97
N SER A 192 10.02 -5.10 17.68
CA SER A 192 10.12 -6.40 18.34
C SER A 192 9.11 -6.47 19.49
N SER A 193 8.58 -7.65 19.76
CA SER A 193 7.72 -7.91 20.92
C SER A 193 7.87 -9.35 21.39
N GLY A 194 7.42 -9.64 22.61
CA GLY A 194 7.37 -11.00 23.16
C GLY A 194 6.42 -11.96 22.43
N GLY A 195 5.68 -11.48 21.43
CA GLY A 195 4.65 -12.23 20.71
C GLY A 195 3.25 -12.04 21.29
N TRP A 196 2.23 -12.44 20.52
CA TRP A 196 0.83 -12.20 20.88
C TRP A 196 0.41 -12.98 22.13
N LYS A 197 -0.17 -12.27 23.10
CA LYS A 197 -0.69 -12.84 24.37
C LYS A 197 0.36 -13.59 25.18
N ASN A 198 1.64 -13.32 24.94
CA ASN A 198 2.74 -13.89 25.71
C ASN A 198 3.25 -12.82 26.67
N HIS A 199 2.73 -12.83 27.90
CA HIS A 199 3.04 -11.84 28.92
C HIS A 199 2.86 -12.43 30.32
N ASN A 200 3.51 -11.83 31.31
CA ASN A 200 3.29 -12.07 32.74
C ASN A 200 2.57 -10.92 33.45
N CYS A 201 2.20 -9.87 32.71
CA CYS A 201 1.63 -8.65 33.26
C CYS A 201 0.16 -8.75 33.68
N GLY A 202 -0.24 -7.87 34.62
CA GLY A 202 -1.63 -7.54 34.94
C GLY A 202 -2.03 -6.17 34.40
N HIS A 203 -3.33 -5.81 34.46
CA HIS A 203 -3.79 -4.53 33.92
C HIS A 203 -3.30 -3.28 34.67
N SER A 204 -2.72 -3.44 35.87
CA SER A 204 -2.00 -2.36 36.54
C SER A 204 -0.75 -1.92 35.78
N GLU A 205 -0.29 -2.72 34.81
CA GLU A 205 0.90 -2.52 33.97
C GLU A 205 0.49 -2.13 32.54
N ASP A 206 -0.75 -1.69 32.33
CA ASP A 206 -1.18 -1.25 30.99
C ASP A 206 -0.44 0.04 30.58
N ALA A 207 0.21 -0.02 29.43
CA ALA A 207 0.94 1.08 28.83
C ALA A 207 0.02 2.15 28.24
N GLY A 208 0.50 3.39 28.25
CA GLY A 208 -0.13 4.53 27.61
C GLY A 208 0.87 5.44 26.91
N VAL A 209 0.35 6.45 26.21
CA VAL A 209 1.16 7.45 25.52
C VAL A 209 0.58 8.85 25.68
N VAL A 210 1.46 9.84 25.64
CA VAL A 210 1.11 11.25 25.42
C VAL A 210 1.85 11.74 24.18
N CYS A 211 1.07 12.08 23.16
CA CYS A 211 1.54 12.70 21.93
C CYS A 211 1.58 14.22 22.08
N GLY A 212 2.51 14.86 21.36
CA GLY A 212 2.61 16.32 21.39
C GLY A 212 1.31 17.00 20.94
N ALA A 213 1.10 18.23 21.41
CA ALA A 213 0.06 19.09 20.85
C ALA A 213 0.47 19.48 19.42
N ALA A 214 -0.50 19.52 18.50
CA ALA A 214 -0.24 20.09 17.18
C ALA A 214 0.17 21.54 17.40
N GLN A 215 1.44 21.88 17.17
CA GLN A 215 1.83 23.27 17.18
C GLN A 215 0.94 23.97 16.15
N PRO A 216 0.26 25.07 16.50
CA PRO A 216 -0.38 25.87 15.48
C PRO A 216 0.72 26.17 14.46
N ARG A 217 0.49 25.79 13.19
CA ARG A 217 1.38 26.20 12.12
C ARG A 217 1.62 27.68 12.35
N LEU A 218 2.87 28.08 12.59
CA LEU A 218 3.26 29.47 12.46
C LEU A 218 3.02 29.81 11.00
N THR A 219 1.77 30.15 10.65
CA THR A 219 1.49 30.98 9.50
C THR A 219 2.39 32.17 9.71
N CYS A 220 3.33 32.36 8.79
CA CYS A 220 4.15 33.56 8.73
C CYS A 220 3.20 34.75 8.88
N LEU A 221 3.12 35.31 10.10
CA LEU A 221 2.32 36.48 10.39
C LEU A 221 3.16 37.66 9.92
N ARG A 222 3.14 37.81 8.60
CA ARG A 222 3.66 38.89 7.75
C ARG A 222 5.18 38.99 7.62
N CYS A 223 5.59 39.13 6.36
CA CYS A 223 6.83 39.77 5.93
C CYS A 223 6.83 41.27 6.27
#